data_AF-B5I9T2-F1
#
_entry.id   AF-B5I9T2-F1
#
_cell.length_a   1.000
_cell.length_b   1.000
_cell.length_c   1.000
_cell.angle_alpha   90.00
_cell.angle_beta   90.00
_cell.angle_gamma   90.00
#
_symmetry.space_group_name_H-M   'P 1'
#
loop_
_entity.id
_entity.type
_entity.pdbx_description
1 polymer ?
#
loop_
_entity_poly.entity_id
_entity_poly.type
_entity_poly.pdbx_seq_one_letter_code
_entity_poly.pdbx_strand_id
1 'polypeptide(L)'
;MLDHTKKGLAEEILFVAIITLAFMLIAIYNDMQCCPERVGTDWIMTPVIVFLAFFIVRTVRASIVFRNYKFLYLISTVVILSVGLAIATIVQNPSKETIVFASIFIALWIPYFIVITRPQMFRIYSMNIPPDRYIVLGIIIPRRQKLTLVIPDNLIKYLETGNKDYLPENVKDKIE
;
A
#
# COMPACT_ATOMS: atom_id res chain seq x y z
N MET A 1 -6.32 -9.17 -8.78
CA MET A 1 -5.54 -7.92 -8.76
C MET A 1 -6.24 -6.98 -7.79
N LEU A 2 -5.48 -6.29 -6.93
CA LEU A 2 -5.96 -5.37 -5.87
C LEU A 2 -6.87 -4.26 -6.43
N ASP A 3 -8.11 -4.60 -6.74
CA ASP A 3 -9.08 -3.77 -7.47
C ASP A 3 -10.19 -3.26 -6.53
N HIS A 4 -11.13 -2.50 -7.08
CA HIS A 4 -12.27 -1.89 -6.39
C HIS A 4 -13.36 -2.90 -6.00
N THR A 5 -13.11 -4.20 -6.13
CA THR A 5 -14.08 -5.27 -5.91
C THR A 5 -13.88 -5.97 -4.56
N LYS A 6 -14.86 -6.80 -4.16
CA LYS A 6 -14.74 -7.68 -2.99
C LYS A 6 -13.55 -8.64 -3.10
N LYS A 7 -13.22 -9.09 -4.33
CA LYS A 7 -12.04 -9.91 -4.59
C LYS A 7 -10.75 -9.15 -4.29
N GLY A 8 -10.66 -7.89 -4.70
CA GLY A 8 -9.51 -7.03 -4.37
C GLY A 8 -9.32 -6.83 -2.86
N LEU A 9 -10.42 -6.70 -2.10
CA LEU A 9 -10.38 -6.68 -0.64
C LEU A 9 -9.90 -8.01 -0.04
N ALA A 10 -10.39 -9.15 -0.56
CA ALA A 10 -9.96 -10.46 -0.10
C ALA A 10 -8.46 -10.70 -0.38
N GLU A 11 -7.96 -10.25 -1.54
CA GLU A 11 -6.54 -10.30 -1.89
C GLU A 11 -5.70 -9.43 -0.94
N GLU A 12 -6.12 -8.21 -0.62
CA GLU A 12 -5.46 -7.35 0.39
C GLU A 12 -5.35 -8.07 1.73
N ILE A 13 -6.46 -8.62 2.24
CA ILE A 13 -6.50 -9.34 3.51
C ILE A 13 -5.54 -10.54 3.46
N LEU A 14 -5.55 -11.30 2.35
CA LEU A 14 -4.68 -12.44 2.17
C LEU A 14 -3.20 -12.05 2.17
N PHE A 15 -2.82 -10.99 1.43
CA PHE A 15 -1.43 -10.50 1.41
C PHE A 15 -0.98 -10.05 2.80
N VAL A 16 -1.80 -9.28 3.49
CA VAL A 16 -1.49 -8.82 4.84
C VAL A 16 -1.37 -10.01 5.80
N ALA A 17 -2.26 -11.00 5.71
CA ALA A 17 -2.21 -12.20 6.54
C ALA A 17 -0.95 -13.05 6.28
N ILE A 18 -0.57 -13.25 5.01
CA ILE A 18 0.65 -14.00 4.65
C ILE A 18 1.90 -13.30 5.19
N ILE A 19 2.00 -11.98 4.99
CA ILE A 19 3.13 -11.18 5.48
C ILE A 19 3.19 -11.23 7.00
N THR A 20 2.05 -11.06 7.66
CA THR A 20 1.92 -11.12 9.12
C THR A 20 2.33 -12.47 9.67
N LEU A 21 1.88 -13.58 9.05
CA LEU A 21 2.26 -14.93 9.44
C LEU A 21 3.75 -15.17 9.26
N ALA A 22 4.33 -14.75 8.13
CA ALA A 22 5.76 -14.90 7.87
C ALA A 22 6.61 -14.17 8.94
N PHE A 23 6.25 -12.93 9.29
CA PHE A 23 6.96 -12.18 10.33
C PHE A 23 6.77 -12.77 11.73
N MET A 24 5.57 -13.26 12.07
CA MET A 24 5.36 -13.96 13.33
C MET A 24 6.21 -15.23 13.44
N LEU A 25 6.32 -16.01 12.36
CA LEU A 25 7.15 -17.22 12.35
C LEU A 25 8.64 -16.90 12.51
N ILE A 26 9.12 -15.84 11.87
CA ILE A 26 10.51 -15.36 12.03
C ILE A 26 10.77 -14.91 13.47
N ALA A 27 9.83 -14.16 14.06
CA ALA A 27 9.94 -13.72 15.45
C ALA A 27 9.99 -14.92 16.41
N ILE A 28 9.08 -15.88 16.27
CA ILE A 28 9.06 -17.11 17.09
C ILE A 28 10.36 -17.90 16.93
N TYR A 29 10.85 -18.06 15.69
CA TYR A 29 12.10 -18.78 15.42
C TYR A 29 13.31 -18.11 16.09
N ASN A 30 13.41 -16.79 16.01
CA ASN A 30 14.52 -16.03 16.62
C ASN A 30 14.46 -16.07 18.16
N ASP A 31 13.27 -15.98 18.74
CA ASP A 31 13.06 -16.08 20.20
C ASP A 31 13.46 -17.47 20.72
N MET A 32 13.21 -18.53 19.94
CA MET A 32 13.64 -19.90 20.25
C MET A 32 15.16 -20.12 20.20
N GLN A 33 15.91 -19.36 19.40
CA GLN A 33 17.35 -19.59 19.21
C GLN A 33 18.28 -18.67 20.01
N CYS A 34 17.88 -17.43 20.30
CA CYS A 34 18.87 -16.41 20.64
C CYS A 34 18.98 -16.13 22.16
N CYS A 35 17.86 -15.95 22.89
CA CYS A 35 17.89 -15.58 24.31
C CYS A 35 16.52 -15.79 25.00
N PRO A 36 16.33 -16.78 25.89
CA PRO A 36 15.10 -16.88 26.70
C PRO A 36 14.87 -15.72 27.69
N GLU A 37 15.82 -14.78 27.82
CA GLU A 37 15.75 -13.61 28.71
C GLU A 37 15.36 -12.29 27.99
N ARG A 38 15.26 -12.26 26.66
CA ARG A 38 14.84 -11.07 25.87
C ARG A 38 13.35 -11.02 25.54
N VAL A 39 12.56 -11.75 26.30
CA VAL A 39 11.10 -11.88 26.11
C VAL A 39 10.44 -10.52 26.38
N GLY A 40 10.19 -9.74 25.32
CA GLY A 40 9.40 -8.50 25.43
C GLY A 40 9.58 -7.48 24.32
N THR A 41 10.80 -7.26 23.80
CA THR A 41 11.04 -6.27 22.73
C THR A 41 10.50 -6.70 21.37
N ASP A 42 10.51 -8.00 21.08
CA ASP A 42 10.03 -8.56 19.80
C ASP A 42 8.49 -8.52 19.68
N TRP A 43 7.79 -8.48 20.82
CA TRP A 43 6.33 -8.39 20.87
C TRP A 43 5.80 -7.01 20.48
N ILE A 44 6.59 -5.95 20.67
CA ILE A 44 6.23 -4.59 20.26
C ILE A 44 6.55 -4.36 18.77
N MET A 45 7.62 -4.97 18.28
CA MET A 45 8.02 -4.85 16.86
C MET A 45 7.05 -5.57 15.92
N THR A 46 6.46 -6.69 16.36
CA THR A 46 5.52 -7.47 15.55
C THR A 46 4.27 -6.67 15.12
N PRO A 47 3.52 -6.00 16.02
CA PRO A 47 2.42 -5.11 15.65
C PRO A 47 2.84 -3.96 14.72
N VAL A 48 4.03 -3.39 14.91
CA VAL A 48 4.54 -2.29 14.07
C VAL A 48 4.79 -2.78 12.65
N ILE A 49 5.39 -3.95 12.47
CA ILE A 49 5.64 -4.54 11.15
C ILE A 49 4.32 -4.92 10.47
N VAL A 50 3.37 -5.49 11.21
CA VAL A 50 2.02 -5.82 10.70
C VAL A 50 1.29 -4.55 10.27
N PHE A 51 1.35 -3.49 11.08
CA PHE A 51 0.77 -2.20 10.74
C PHE A 51 1.40 -1.59 9.48
N LEU A 52 2.73 -1.64 9.36
CA LEU A 52 3.46 -1.18 8.17
C LEU A 52 3.08 -1.99 6.93
N ALA A 53 3.01 -3.31 7.03
CA ALA A 53 2.59 -4.19 5.94
C ALA A 53 1.16 -3.87 5.50
N PHE A 54 0.23 -3.77 6.45
CA PHE A 54 -1.13 -3.33 6.18
C PHE A 54 -1.16 -1.96 5.51
N PHE A 55 -0.44 -0.98 6.03
CA PHE A 55 -0.37 0.38 5.48
C PHE A 55 0.15 0.40 4.03
N ILE A 56 1.21 -0.36 3.73
CA ILE A 56 1.77 -0.45 2.38
C ILE A 56 0.77 -1.08 1.42
N VAL A 57 0.25 -2.27 1.74
CA VAL A 57 -0.71 -2.99 0.87
C VAL A 57 -1.96 -2.14 0.67
N ARG A 58 -2.45 -1.50 1.73
CA ARG A 58 -3.61 -0.62 1.68
C ARG A 58 -3.38 0.59 0.78
N THR A 59 -2.21 1.22 0.87
CA THR A 59 -1.85 2.39 0.06
C THR A 59 -1.71 1.99 -1.42
N VAL A 60 -1.10 0.85 -1.70
CA VAL A 60 -1.00 0.30 -3.07
C VAL A 60 -2.38 -0.01 -3.63
N ARG A 61 -3.28 -0.58 -2.83
CA ARG A 61 -4.66 -0.80 -3.30
C ARG A 61 -5.40 0.51 -3.53
N ALA A 62 -5.26 1.48 -2.63
CA ALA A 62 -5.86 2.79 -2.82
C ALA A 62 -5.37 3.45 -4.11
N SER A 63 -4.06 3.35 -4.42
CA SER A 63 -3.53 3.89 -5.67
C SER A 63 -4.16 3.22 -6.89
N ILE A 64 -4.35 1.90 -6.87
CA ILE A 64 -4.98 1.15 -7.96
C ILE A 64 -6.46 1.49 -8.12
N VAL A 65 -7.23 1.42 -7.03
CA VAL A 65 -8.68 1.67 -7.00
C VAL A 65 -9.02 3.06 -7.50
N PHE A 66 -8.25 4.06 -7.06
CA PHE A 66 -8.44 5.45 -7.49
C PHE A 66 -7.63 5.81 -8.74
N ARG A 67 -6.92 4.85 -9.35
CA ARG A 67 -6.06 5.05 -10.53
C ARG A 67 -5.09 6.23 -10.37
N ASN A 68 -4.60 6.43 -9.15
CA ASN A 68 -3.80 7.60 -8.80
C ASN A 68 -2.50 7.17 -8.13
N TYR A 69 -1.42 7.20 -8.90
CA TYR A 69 -0.09 6.86 -8.41
C TYR A 69 0.39 7.77 -7.27
N LYS A 70 -0.19 8.97 -7.10
CA LYS A 70 0.22 9.90 -6.04
C LYS A 70 -0.04 9.36 -4.64
N PHE A 71 -0.98 8.42 -4.46
CA PHE A 71 -1.14 7.73 -3.18
C PHE A 71 0.14 7.00 -2.76
N LEU A 72 0.93 6.51 -3.72
CA LEU A 72 2.19 5.83 -3.43
C LEU A 72 3.22 6.77 -2.79
N TYR A 73 3.11 8.09 -2.93
CA TYR A 73 4.01 8.99 -2.20
C TYR A 73 3.87 8.84 -0.68
N LEU A 74 2.73 8.37 -0.15
CA LEU A 74 2.52 8.13 1.27
C LEU A 74 3.44 7.04 1.84
N ILE A 75 3.93 6.12 1.00
CA ILE A 75 4.91 5.10 1.43
C ILE A 75 6.37 5.56 1.25
N SER A 76 6.63 6.74 0.66
CA SER A 76 8.00 7.23 0.42
C SER A 76 8.85 7.28 1.68
N THR A 77 8.28 7.74 2.79
CA THR A 77 8.99 7.82 4.07
C THR A 77 9.41 6.42 4.54
N VAL A 78 8.54 5.42 4.37
CA VAL A 78 8.86 4.03 4.72
C VAL A 78 9.99 3.53 3.82
N VAL A 79 9.94 3.80 2.51
CA VAL A 79 11.01 3.42 1.57
C VAL A 79 12.35 4.06 1.94
N ILE A 80 12.36 5.37 2.21
CA ILE A 80 13.57 6.12 2.56
C ILE A 80 14.19 5.57 3.85
N LEU A 81 13.39 5.35 4.89
CA LEU A 81 13.87 4.77 6.15
C LEU A 81 14.41 3.34 5.94
N SER A 82 13.71 2.53 5.14
CA SER A 82 14.10 1.14 4.83
C SER A 82 15.44 1.07 4.10
N VAL A 83 15.61 1.90 3.06
CA VAL A 83 16.86 1.98 2.30
C VAL A 83 17.98 2.57 3.15
N GLY A 84 17.70 3.61 3.94
CA GLY A 84 18.66 4.20 4.86
C GLY A 84 19.17 3.22 5.91
N LEU A 85 18.28 2.41 6.50
CA LEU A 85 18.64 1.34 7.42
C LEU A 85 19.52 0.29 6.72
N ALA A 86 19.15 -0.16 5.53
CA ALA A 86 19.94 -1.13 4.77
C ALA A 86 21.37 -0.62 4.48
N ILE A 87 21.51 0.64 4.07
CA ILE A 87 22.82 1.27 3.85
C ILE A 87 23.60 1.37 5.16
N ALA A 88 22.95 1.81 6.24
CA ALA A 88 23.58 1.89 7.56
C ALA A 88 24.08 0.52 8.05
N THR A 89 23.32 -0.55 7.81
CA THR A 89 23.75 -1.92 8.16
C THR A 89 25.00 -2.34 7.37
N ILE A 90 25.08 -2.00 6.08
CA ILE A 90 26.29 -2.26 5.27
C ILE A 90 27.50 -1.50 5.85
N VAL A 91 27.34 -0.22 6.18
CA VAL A 91 28.43 0.62 6.70
C VAL A 91 28.92 0.14 8.06
N GLN A 92 28.01 -0.30 8.94
CA GLN A 92 28.35 -0.76 10.28
C GLN A 92 28.95 -2.18 10.29
N ASN A 93 28.49 -3.07 9.40
CA ASN A 93 28.96 -4.45 9.34
C ASN A 93 29.10 -4.93 7.89
N PRO A 94 30.21 -4.59 7.21
CA PRO A 94 30.42 -4.84 5.78
C PRO A 94 30.82 -6.30 5.49
N SER A 95 29.99 -7.25 5.90
CA SER A 95 30.12 -8.65 5.51
C SER A 95 29.51 -8.91 4.13
N LYS A 96 30.01 -9.93 3.42
CA LYS A 96 29.42 -10.34 2.11
C LYS A 96 27.94 -10.66 2.24
N GLU A 97 27.55 -11.31 3.34
CA GLU A 97 26.17 -11.70 3.63
C GLU A 97 25.28 -10.46 3.83
N THR A 98 25.76 -9.49 4.63
CA THR A 98 25.08 -8.21 4.87
C THR A 98 24.85 -7.45 3.55
N ILE A 99 25.88 -7.38 2.70
CA ILE A 99 25.81 -6.67 1.42
C ILE A 99 24.77 -7.33 0.50
N VAL A 100 24.78 -8.66 0.40
CA VAL A 100 23.81 -9.39 -0.43
C VAL A 100 22.39 -9.18 0.09
N PHE A 101 22.18 -9.33 1.40
CA PHE A 101 20.87 -9.15 2.02
C PHE A 101 20.33 -7.73 1.82
N ALA A 102 21.14 -6.71 2.13
CA ALA A 102 20.76 -5.31 1.94
C ALA A 102 20.49 -4.97 0.47
N SER A 103 21.26 -5.54 -0.47
CA SER A 103 21.03 -5.34 -1.91
C SER A 103 19.70 -5.92 -2.37
N ILE A 104 19.34 -7.13 -1.91
CA ILE A 104 18.03 -7.73 -2.18
C ILE A 104 16.93 -6.86 -1.59
N PHE A 105 17.11 -6.39 -0.35
CA PHE A 105 16.13 -5.56 0.33
C PHE A 105 15.90 -4.21 -0.37
N ILE A 106 16.95 -3.55 -0.85
CA ILE A 106 16.83 -2.33 -1.67
C ILE A 106 16.16 -2.64 -3.01
N ALA A 107 16.50 -3.77 -3.64
CA ALA A 107 15.93 -4.18 -4.92
C ALA A 107 14.41 -4.40 -4.86
N LEU A 108 13.85 -4.80 -3.71
CA LEU A 108 12.40 -4.91 -3.50
C LEU A 108 11.65 -3.58 -3.73
N TRP A 109 12.32 -2.44 -3.60
CA TRP A 109 11.73 -1.13 -3.82
C TRP A 109 11.87 -0.61 -5.27
N ILE A 110 12.58 -1.32 -6.15
CA ILE A 110 12.71 -0.92 -7.56
C ILE A 110 11.34 -0.77 -8.25
N PRO A 111 10.38 -1.71 -8.12
CA PRO A 111 9.06 -1.56 -8.73
C PRO A 111 8.32 -0.29 -8.28
N TYR A 112 8.47 0.08 -7.00
CA TYR A 112 7.90 1.30 -6.45
C TYR A 112 8.44 2.55 -7.15
N PHE A 113 9.76 2.66 -7.30
CA PHE A 113 10.38 3.79 -8.00
C PHE A 113 9.98 3.85 -9.48
N ILE A 114 9.87 2.69 -10.15
CA ILE A 114 9.43 2.64 -11.55
C ILE A 114 8.00 3.20 -11.69
N VAL A 115 7.08 2.82 -10.80
CA VAL A 115 5.69 3.31 -10.86
C VAL A 115 5.61 4.82 -10.65
N ILE A 116 6.36 5.38 -9.71
CA ILE A 116 6.33 6.83 -9.43
C ILE A 116 7.00 7.65 -10.53
N THR A 117 8.14 7.19 -11.05
CA THR A 117 8.91 7.93 -12.06
C THR A 117 8.30 7.82 -13.45
N ARG A 118 7.64 6.69 -13.74
CA ARG A 118 7.06 6.39 -15.07
C ARG A 118 5.65 5.80 -14.93
N PRO A 119 4.69 6.55 -14.36
CA PRO A 119 3.33 6.05 -14.14
C PRO A 119 2.63 5.68 -15.46
N GLN A 120 2.95 6.39 -16.55
CA GLN A 120 2.37 6.17 -17.88
C GLN A 120 2.66 4.78 -18.47
N MET A 121 3.72 4.09 -18.02
CA MET A 121 4.00 2.70 -18.46
C MET A 121 2.94 1.73 -17.94
N PHE A 122 2.23 2.09 -16.87
CA PHE A 122 1.18 1.28 -16.27
C PHE A 122 -0.17 1.78 -16.74
N ARG A 123 -0.93 0.94 -17.47
CA ARG A 123 -2.28 1.26 -17.96
C ARG A 123 -3.24 1.75 -16.87
N ILE A 124 -3.01 1.35 -15.62
CA ILE A 124 -3.82 1.77 -14.46
C ILE A 124 -3.65 3.26 -14.18
N TYR A 125 -2.46 3.83 -14.43
CA TYR A 125 -2.10 5.22 -14.12
C TYR A 125 -1.91 6.08 -15.38
N SER A 126 -2.27 5.57 -16.56
CA SER A 126 -2.10 6.31 -17.81
C SER A 126 -3.07 7.48 -17.95
N MET A 127 -4.19 7.48 -17.22
CA MET A 127 -5.14 8.58 -17.19
C MET A 127 -4.85 9.52 -16.03
N ASN A 128 -4.72 10.81 -16.32
CA ASN A 128 -4.63 11.85 -15.29
C ASN A 128 -6.04 12.34 -14.94
N ILE A 129 -6.57 11.87 -13.81
CA ILE A 129 -7.89 12.24 -13.33
C ILE A 129 -7.81 13.58 -12.56
N PRO A 130 -8.69 14.56 -12.85
CA PRO A 130 -8.73 15.84 -12.13
C PRO A 130 -9.07 15.71 -10.63
N PRO A 131 -8.49 16.58 -9.76
CA PRO A 131 -8.71 16.56 -8.31
C PRO A 131 -10.20 16.65 -7.90
N ASP A 132 -10.98 17.46 -8.63
CA ASP A 132 -12.39 17.73 -8.33
C ASP A 132 -13.24 16.46 -8.30
N ARG A 133 -12.93 15.49 -9.18
CA ARG A 133 -13.64 14.21 -9.26
C ARG A 133 -13.43 13.36 -8.01
N TYR A 134 -12.25 13.41 -7.40
CA TYR A 134 -11.97 12.71 -6.15
C TYR A 134 -12.69 13.35 -4.97
N ILE A 135 -12.83 14.68 -4.96
CA ILE A 135 -13.57 15.41 -3.93
C ILE A 135 -15.03 15.00 -3.96
N VAL A 136 -15.64 15.00 -5.15
CA VAL A 136 -17.03 14.54 -5.36
C VAL A 136 -17.19 13.08 -4.90
N LEU A 137 -16.30 12.18 -5.32
CA LEU A 137 -16.32 10.78 -4.88
C LEU A 137 -16.23 10.67 -3.34
N GLY A 138 -15.39 11.50 -2.74
CA GLY A 138 -15.19 11.59 -1.30
C GLY A 138 -16.45 12.03 -0.55
N ILE A 139 -17.34 12.81 -1.15
CA ILE A 139 -18.61 13.22 -0.53
C ILE A 139 -19.65 12.09 -0.63
N ILE A 140 -19.69 11.41 -1.78
CA ILE A 140 -20.75 10.44 -2.11
C ILE A 140 -20.54 9.09 -1.43
N ILE A 141 -19.28 8.64 -1.37
CA ILE A 141 -18.98 7.28 -0.92
C ILE A 141 -19.20 7.17 0.60
N PRO A 142 -20.02 6.21 1.08
CA PRO A 142 -20.23 5.97 2.50
C PRO A 142 -18.94 5.51 3.19
N ARG A 143 -18.81 5.78 4.50
CA ARG A 143 -17.61 5.43 5.30
C ARG A 143 -17.20 3.98 5.14
N ARG A 144 -18.15 3.04 5.07
CA ARG A 144 -17.87 1.61 4.86
C ARG A 144 -17.16 1.32 3.54
N GLN A 145 -17.56 1.98 2.46
CA GLN A 145 -16.92 1.81 1.14
C GLN A 145 -15.55 2.50 1.10
N LYS A 146 -15.36 3.63 1.78
CA LYS A 146 -14.02 4.23 1.98
C LYS A 146 -13.07 3.29 2.74
N LEU A 147 -13.58 2.62 3.77
CA LEU A 147 -12.82 1.65 4.58
C LEU A 147 -12.59 0.31 3.87
N THR A 148 -13.46 -0.10 2.97
CA THR A 148 -13.27 -1.36 2.24
C THR A 148 -12.64 -1.16 0.87
N LEU A 149 -12.57 0.08 0.36
CA LEU A 149 -12.25 0.41 -1.04
C LEU A 149 -13.04 -0.43 -2.05
N VAL A 150 -14.22 -0.92 -1.65
CA VAL A 150 -15.16 -1.60 -2.54
C VAL A 150 -16.11 -0.53 -3.06
N ILE A 151 -15.86 -0.08 -4.29
CA ILE A 151 -16.54 1.07 -4.89
C ILE A 151 -17.41 0.55 -6.05
N PRO A 152 -18.65 1.01 -6.20
CA PRO A 152 -19.48 0.69 -7.37
C PRO A 152 -18.83 1.12 -8.71
N ASP A 153 -18.95 0.27 -9.74
CA ASP A 153 -18.36 0.49 -11.07
C ASP A 153 -18.80 1.81 -11.73
N ASN A 154 -20.04 2.27 -11.50
CA ASN A 154 -20.52 3.56 -12.00
C ASN A 154 -19.70 4.72 -11.41
N LEU A 155 -19.36 4.68 -10.13
CA LEU A 155 -18.53 5.73 -9.52
C LEU A 155 -17.09 5.69 -10.05
N ILE A 156 -16.56 4.50 -10.38
CA ILE A 156 -15.27 4.39 -11.06
C ILE A 156 -15.35 4.96 -12.49
N LYS A 157 -16.43 4.70 -13.23
CA LYS A 157 -16.67 5.32 -14.54
C LYS A 157 -16.81 6.84 -14.46
N TYR A 158 -17.45 7.37 -13.41
CA TYR A 158 -17.47 8.82 -13.16
C TYR A 158 -16.05 9.36 -12.95
N LEU A 159 -15.24 8.68 -12.14
CA LEU A 159 -13.85 9.07 -11.89
C LEU A 159 -13.05 9.17 -13.20
N GLU A 160 -13.20 8.16 -14.07
CA GLU A 160 -12.51 8.08 -15.37
C GLU A 160 -13.03 9.11 -16.39
N THR A 161 -14.36 9.17 -16.59
CA THR A 161 -14.97 9.94 -17.69
C THR A 161 -15.37 11.35 -17.29
N GLY A 162 -15.65 11.59 -16.01
CA GLY A 162 -16.27 12.82 -15.52
C GLY A 162 -17.76 12.95 -15.84
N ASN A 163 -18.39 11.95 -16.46
CA ASN A 163 -19.81 12.03 -16.80
C ASN A 163 -20.68 11.93 -15.54
N LYS A 164 -21.38 13.04 -15.22
CA LYS A 164 -22.29 13.16 -14.08
C LYS A 164 -23.42 12.12 -14.12
N ASP A 165 -23.76 11.54 -15.28
CA ASP A 165 -24.81 10.52 -15.41
C ASP A 165 -24.59 9.30 -14.51
N TYR A 166 -23.32 8.98 -14.26
CA TYR A 166 -22.91 7.87 -13.40
C TYR A 166 -23.06 8.18 -11.89
N LEU A 167 -23.33 9.43 -11.52
CA LEU A 167 -23.61 9.84 -10.14
C LEU A 167 -25.06 9.48 -9.77
N PRO A 168 -25.32 9.17 -8.49
CA PRO A 168 -26.69 8.99 -8.02
C PRO A 168 -27.46 10.32 -8.05
N GLU A 169 -28.76 10.25 -8.35
CA GLU A 169 -29.63 11.42 -8.60
C GLU A 169 -29.60 12.44 -7.46
N ASN A 170 -29.68 11.96 -6.22
CA ASN A 170 -29.63 12.77 -5.00
C ASN A 170 -28.35 13.62 -4.82
N VAL A 171 -27.34 13.41 -5.66
CA VAL A 171 -26.10 14.17 -5.67
C VAL A 171 -25.98 15.05 -6.91
N LYS A 172 -26.58 14.67 -8.04
CA LYS A 172 -26.61 15.51 -9.25
C LYS A 172 -27.17 16.89 -8.95
N ASP A 173 -28.26 16.93 -8.19
CA ASP A 173 -28.97 18.16 -7.79
C ASP A 173 -28.17 19.07 -6.82
N LYS A 174 -27.05 18.58 -6.27
CA LYS A 174 -26.21 19.32 -5.31
C LYS A 174 -24.90 19.85 -5.91
N ILE A 175 -24.60 19.51 -7.17
CA ILE A 175 -23.36 19.85 -7.88
C ILE A 175 -23.68 20.65 -9.17
N GLU A 176 -24.89 21.19 -9.27
CA GLU A 176 -25.23 22.30 -10.17
C GLU A 176 -25.07 23.63 -9.43
#